data_AF-A0A7Z9MHI0-F1
#
_entry.id   AF-A0A7Z9MHI0-F1
#
_cell.length_a   1.000
_cell.length_b   1.000
_cell.length_c   1.000
_cell.angle_alpha   90.00
_cell.angle_beta   90.00
_cell.angle_gamma   90.00
#
_symmetry.space_group_name_H-M   'P 1'
#
loop_
_entity.id
_entity.type
_entity.pdbx_description
1 polymer ?
#
loop_
_entity_poly.entity_id
_entity_poly.type
_entity_poly.pdbx_seq_one_letter_code
_entity_poly.pdbx_strand_id
1 'polypeptide(L)' 'MAYDLKAFFKEVGKTPLLTREEEVELSKRIEAGDLAARDHMIRANIRLAINIAKKFF' A
#
# COMPACT_ATOMS: atom_id res chain seq x y z
N MET A 1 13.74 -19.13 7.01
CA MET A 1 13.22 -18.58 5.74
C MET A 1 13.65 -17.12 5.65
N ALA A 2 14.74 -16.82 4.95
CA ALA A 2 15.16 -15.43 4.76
C ALA A 2 14.16 -14.76 3.81
N TYR A 3 13.45 -13.74 4.29
CA TYR A 3 12.60 -12.93 3.43
C TYR A 3 13.53 -12.08 2.54
N ASP A 4 13.47 -12.28 1.22
CA ASP A 4 14.22 -11.46 0.28
C ASP A 4 13.58 -10.07 0.18
N LEU A 5 14.28 -9.08 0.72
CA LEU A 5 13.87 -7.69 0.71
C LEU A 5 13.75 -7.13 -0.72
N LYS A 6 14.53 -7.65 -1.67
CA LYS A 6 14.48 -7.23 -3.08
C LYS A 6 13.18 -7.67 -3.74
N ALA A 7 12.76 -8.91 -3.50
CA ALA A 7 11.45 -9.41 -3.92
C ALA A 7 10.31 -8.58 -3.29
N PHE A 8 10.38 -8.28 -2.00
CA PHE A 8 9.38 -7.44 -1.32
C PHE A 8 9.23 -6.05 -1.98
N PHE A 9 10.34 -5.34 -2.22
CA PHE A 9 10.29 -4.04 -2.89
C PHE A 9 9.74 -4.12 -4.32
N LYS A 10 10.05 -5.19 -5.05
CA LYS A 10 9.50 -5.42 -6.39
C LYS A 10 7.98 -5.60 -6.34
N GLU A 11 7.47 -6.36 -5.38
CA GLU A 11 6.02 -6.57 -5.24
C GLU A 11 5.30 -5.30 -4.80
N VAL A 12 5.80 -4.57 -3.80
CA VAL A 12 5.20 -3.29 -3.36
C VAL A 12 5.22 -2.23 -4.47
N GLY A 13 6.25 -2.23 -5.31
CA GLY A 13 6.34 -1.32 -6.45
C GLY A 13 5.23 -1.50 -7.50
N LYS A 14 4.55 -2.65 -7.52
CA LYS A 14 3.44 -2.93 -8.47
C LYS A 14 2.12 -2.33 -8.03
N THR A 15 1.91 -2.10 -6.73
CA THR A 15 0.65 -1.52 -6.23
C THR A 15 0.59 -0.04 -6.60
N PRO A 16 -0.38 0.44 -7.39
CA PRO A 16 -0.48 1.87 -7.73
C PRO A 16 -0.71 2.73 -6.48
N LEU A 17 -0.42 4.03 -6.58
CA LEU A 17 -0.86 4.99 -5.56
C LEU A 17 -2.36 5.18 -5.72
N LEU A 18 -3.05 5.36 -4.59
CA LEU A 18 -4.49 5.61 -4.59
C LEU A 18 -4.76 7.07 -4.97
N THR A 19 -5.83 7.29 -5.72
CA THR A 19 -6.45 8.62 -5.82
C THR A 19 -7.25 8.91 -4.55
N ARG A 20 -7.60 10.18 -4.35
CA ARG A 20 -8.43 10.60 -3.23
C ARG A 20 -9.79 9.90 -3.24
N GLU A 21 -10.38 9.71 -4.41
CA GLU A 21 -11.67 9.05 -4.58
C GLU A 21 -11.58 7.56 -4.20
N GLU A 22 -10.49 6.89 -4.58
CA GLU A 22 -10.22 5.51 -4.19
C GLU A 22 -10.01 5.35 -2.68
N GLU A 23 -9.33 6.30 -2.04
CA GLU A 23 -9.16 6.31 -0.58
C GLU A 23 -10.51 6.41 0.15
N VAL A 24 -11.41 7.28 -0.33
CA VAL A 24 -12.75 7.43 0.25
C VAL A 24 -13.56 6.14 0.09
N GLU A 25 -13.51 5.51 -1.08
CA GLU A 25 -14.24 4.25 -1.33
C GLU A 25 -13.71 3.10 -0.48
N LEU A 26 -12.38 2.95 -0.41
CA LEU A 26 -11.76 1.93 0.44
C LEU A 26 -12.08 2.18 1.92
N SER A 27 -12.10 3.43 2.38
CA SER A 27 -12.43 3.76 3.78
C SER A 27 -13.84 3.32 4.15
N LYS A 28 -14.84 3.59 3.30
CA LYS A 28 -16.22 3.13 3.51
C LYS A 28 -16.32 1.61 3.59
N ARG A 29 -15.60 0.91 2.72
CA ARG A 29 -15.57 -0.57 2.73
C ARG A 29 -14.88 -1.13 3.97
N ILE A 30 -13.81 -0.49 4.43
CA ILE A 30 -13.10 -0.85 5.66
C ILE A 30 -14.01 -0.68 6.88
N GLU A 31 -14.78 0.41 6.96
CA GLU A 31 -15.78 0.62 8.02
C GLU A 31 -16.85 -0.47 8.03
N ALA A 32 -17.20 -1.02 6.86
CA ALA A 32 -18.10 -2.17 6.73
C ALA A 32 -17.43 -3.53 7.03
N GLY A 33 -16.14 -3.56 7.39
CA GLY A 33 -15.40 -4.76 7.77
C GLY A 33 -14.67 -5.48 6.61
N ASP A 34 -14.53 -4.84 5.45
CA ASP A 34 -13.82 -5.42 4.31
C ASP A 34 -12.29 -5.48 4.54
N LEU A 35 -11.80 -6.67 4.92
CA LEU A 35 -10.38 -6.92 5.13
C LEU A 35 -9.54 -6.78 3.86
N ALA A 36 -10.10 -7.07 2.68
CA ALA A 36 -9.38 -6.93 1.43
C ALA A 36 -9.18 -5.45 1.07
N ALA A 37 -10.17 -4.60 1.35
CA ALA A 37 -10.04 -3.15 1.22
C ALA A 37 -8.97 -2.59 2.18
N ARG A 38 -8.94 -3.08 3.43
CA ARG A 38 -7.91 -2.71 4.41
C ARG A 38 -6.51 -3.09 3.94
N ASP A 39 -6.33 -4.32 3.45
CA ASP A 39 -5.04 -4.79 2.98
C ASP A 39 -4.58 -4.03 1.72
N HIS A 40 -5.51 -3.64 0.84
CA HIS A 40 -5.20 -2.81 -0.32
C HIS A 40 -4.70 -1.42 0.12
N MET A 41 -5.43 -0.75 1.02
CA MET A 41 -5.04 0.55 1.58
C MET A 41 -3.64 0.50 2.20
N ILE A 42 -3.34 -0.56 2.97
CA ILE A 42 -2.01 -0.75 3.59
C ILE A 42 -0.92 -0.89 2.52
N ARG A 43 -1.13 -1.73 1.50
CA ARG A 43 -0.14 -1.94 0.44
C ARG A 43 0.17 -0.66 -0.34
N ALA A 44 -0.84 0.12 -0.66
CA ALA A 44 -0.66 1.41 -1.33
C ALA A 44 0.15 2.40 -0.47
N ASN A 45 -0.15 2.46 0.83
CA ASN A 45 0.57 3.33 1.77
C ASN A 45 2.02 2.91 2.02
N ILE A 46 2.34 1.62 1.99
CA ILE A 46 3.73 1.14 2.09
C ILE A 46 4.55 1.64 0.88
N ARG A 47 3.98 1.60 -0.34
CA ARG A 47 4.66 2.17 -1.51
C ARG A 47 4.93 3.66 -1.33
N LEU A 48 3.95 4.42 -0.84
CA LEU A 48 4.11 5.83 -0.55
C LEU A 48 5.24 6.07 0.46
N ALA A 49 5.24 5.35 1.58
CA ALA A 49 6.27 5.46 2.61
C ALA A 49 7.68 5.19 2.06
N ILE A 50 7.84 4.16 1.23
CA ILE A 50 9.12 3.85 0.57
C ILE A 50 9.54 4.96 -0.39
N ASN A 51 8.61 5.50 -1.18
CA ASN A 51 8.91 6.59 -2.10
C ASN A 51 9.31 7.88 -1.37
N ILE A 52 8.73 8.13 -0.20
CA ILE A 52 9.11 9.25 0.68
C ILE A 52 10.51 8.99 1.26
N ALA A 53 10.74 7.81 1.83
CA ALA A 53 12.03 7.44 2.43
C ALA A 53 13.19 7.55 1.41
N LYS A 54 12.99 7.10 0.17
CA LYS A 54 13.95 7.22 -0.95
C LYS A 54 14.33 8.66 -1.30
N LYS A 55 13.58 9.68 -0.87
CA LYS A 55 13.95 11.09 -1.08
C LYS A 55 14.91 11.61 -0.02
N PHE A 56 15.05 10.91 1.11
CA PHE A 56 15.86 11.31 2.25
C PHE A 56 17.19 10.57 2.37
N PHE A 57 17.40 9.52 1.57
CA PHE A 57 18.62 8.70 1.50
C PHE A 57 19.03 8.53 0.04
#